data_AF-A0A1W0XEQ1-F1
#
_entry.id   AF-A0A1W0XEQ1-F1
#
_cell.length_a   1.000
_cell.length_b   1.000
_cell.length_c   1.000
_cell.angle_alpha   90.00
_cell.angle_beta   90.00
_cell.angle_gamma   90.00
#
_symmetry.space_group_name_H-M   'P 1'
#
loop_
_entity.id
_entity.type
_entity.pdbx_description
1 polymer ?
#
loop_
_entity_poly.entity_id
_entity_poly.type
_entity_poly.pdbx_seq_one_letter_code
_entity_poly.pdbx_strand_id
1 'polypeptide(L)'
;MDKSEEDNIISTDVDVKCDSRVDQQLCTLPTWTLKELEAKKNHLRLSQGKTHGTLDAIRGRLAELREDLTKEHQTRKESLSERIAWLEREVGSRQHLLSCHFTEQEIEELKVYVINNPYLRSLLSLRNARLLQTLLDYSILPQEDGESTTGHEE
;
A
#
# COMPACT_ATOMS: atom_id res chain seq x y z
N MET A 1 -22.38 -62.95 29.95
CA MET A 1 -21.00 -63.44 29.86
C MET A 1 -20.13 -62.21 29.73
N ASP A 2 -19.79 -61.57 30.85
CA ASP A 2 -18.69 -61.97 31.77
C ASP A 2 -17.39 -61.35 31.22
N LYS A 3 -16.62 -60.52 31.91
CA LYS A 3 -16.50 -60.19 33.33
C LYS A 3 -15.90 -58.80 33.49
N SER A 4 -16.30 -58.17 34.59
CA SER A 4 -15.65 -57.09 35.31
C SER A 4 -14.13 -57.23 35.41
N GLU A 5 -13.40 -56.22 34.93
CA GLU A 5 -12.02 -55.95 35.37
C GLU A 5 -12.11 -54.91 36.51
N GLU A 6 -11.78 -55.40 37.70
CA GLU A 6 -11.68 -54.65 38.93
C GLU A 6 -10.48 -53.70 38.85
N ASP A 7 -10.72 -52.40 38.99
CA ASP A 7 -9.68 -51.41 39.28
C ASP A 7 -9.08 -51.72 40.65
N ASN A 8 -7.97 -52.47 40.62
CA ASN A 8 -7.16 -52.80 41.77
C ASN A 8 -6.47 -51.51 42.25
N ILE A 9 -7.14 -50.79 43.16
CA ILE A 9 -6.57 -49.64 43.88
C ILE A 9 -5.49 -50.20 44.81
N ILE A 10 -4.27 -50.28 44.30
CA ILE A 10 -3.08 -50.50 45.10
C ILE A 10 -2.88 -49.24 45.96
N SER A 11 -3.45 -49.26 47.16
CA SER A 11 -3.09 -48.33 48.24
C SER A 11 -1.70 -48.74 48.75
N THR A 12 -0.65 -48.34 48.03
CA THR A 12 0.69 -48.35 48.59
C THR A 12 0.81 -47.16 49.51
N ASP A 13 0.60 -47.40 50.81
CA ASP A 13 1.17 -46.56 51.85
C ASP A 13 2.69 -46.61 51.69
N VAL A 14 3.22 -45.65 50.92
CA VAL A 14 4.66 -45.44 50.81
C VAL A 14 5.05 -44.67 52.07
N ASP A 15 5.62 -45.39 53.04
CA ASP A 15 6.32 -44.79 54.18
C ASP A 15 7.54 -44.02 53.63
N VAL A 16 7.33 -42.73 53.35
CA VAL A 16 8.40 -41.82 52.93
C VAL A 16 9.24 -41.49 54.16
N LYS A 17 10.42 -42.11 54.24
CA LYS A 17 11.40 -41.84 55.29
C LYS A 17 12.00 -40.44 55.06
N CYS A 18 11.58 -39.46 55.87
CA CYS A 18 12.02 -38.07 55.79
C CYS A 18 13.44 -37.92 56.38
N ASP A 19 14.48 -38.28 55.61
CA ASP A 19 15.89 -38.35 56.08
C ASP A 19 16.64 -37.00 56.07
N SER A 20 15.99 -35.88 55.70
CA SER A 20 16.59 -34.54 55.81
C SER A 20 15.72 -33.54 56.59
N ARG A 21 16.36 -32.54 57.18
CA ARG A 21 15.71 -31.46 57.96
C ARG A 21 14.72 -30.63 57.12
N VAL A 22 14.85 -30.66 55.79
CA VAL A 22 13.93 -30.03 54.83
C VAL A 22 12.69 -30.93 54.62
N ASP A 23 12.87 -32.24 54.62
CA ASP A 23 11.77 -33.21 54.46
C ASP A 23 10.87 -33.27 55.70
N GLN A 24 11.41 -33.08 56.91
CA GLN A 24 10.61 -33.00 58.14
C GLN A 24 9.59 -31.84 58.14
N GLN A 25 9.90 -30.72 57.49
CA GLN A 25 8.95 -29.60 57.36
C GLN A 25 7.84 -29.89 56.34
N LEU A 26 8.12 -30.70 55.32
CA LEU A 26 7.12 -31.15 54.35
C LEU A 26 6.21 -32.23 54.94
N CYS A 27 6.75 -33.11 55.79
CA CYS A 27 6.01 -34.18 56.47
C CYS A 27 5.08 -33.67 57.61
N THR A 28 5.10 -32.37 57.95
CA THR A 28 4.22 -31.72 58.93
C THR A 28 3.12 -30.84 58.31
N LEU A 29 3.14 -30.68 56.99
CA LEU A 29 2.10 -29.93 56.29
C LEU A 29 0.85 -30.79 56.10
N PRO A 30 -0.35 -30.28 56.41
CA PRO A 30 -1.58 -31.02 56.16
C PRO A 30 -1.74 -31.37 54.67
N THR A 31 -2.20 -32.57 54.36
CA THR A 31 -2.38 -33.07 52.98
C THR A 31 -3.27 -32.16 52.11
N TRP A 32 -4.18 -31.37 52.71
CA TRP A 32 -4.98 -30.38 52.01
C TRP A 32 -4.19 -29.18 51.49
N THR A 33 -3.13 -28.75 52.20
CA THR A 33 -2.25 -27.64 51.75
C THR A 33 -1.43 -28.02 50.51
N LEU A 34 -0.98 -29.27 50.42
CA LEU A 34 -0.30 -29.80 49.25
C LEU A 34 -1.23 -29.82 48.03
N LYS A 35 -2.47 -30.31 48.19
CA LYS A 35 -3.49 -30.30 47.14
C LYS A 35 -3.85 -28.89 46.67
N GLU A 36 -3.94 -27.92 47.58
CA GLU A 36 -4.22 -26.53 47.23
C GLU A 36 -3.06 -25.88 46.45
N LEU A 37 -1.82 -26.18 46.82
CA LEU A 37 -0.62 -25.73 46.09
C LEU A 37 -0.53 -26.35 44.70
N GLU A 38 -0.85 -27.64 44.56
CA GLU A 38 -0.93 -28.30 43.25
C GLU A 38 -2.02 -27.71 42.37
N ALA A 39 -3.19 -27.41 42.94
CA ALA A 39 -4.28 -26.74 42.22
C ALA A 39 -3.86 -25.34 41.74
N LYS A 40 -3.21 -24.54 42.59
CA LYS A 40 -2.67 -23.22 42.22
C LYS A 40 -1.60 -23.32 41.13
N LYS A 41 -0.69 -24.29 41.23
CA LYS A 41 0.34 -24.56 40.21
C LYS A 41 -0.27 -24.94 38.87
N ASN A 42 -1.27 -25.82 38.87
CA ASN A 42 -1.98 -26.23 37.65
C ASN A 42 -2.77 -25.07 37.04
N HIS A 43 -3.40 -24.24 37.87
CA HIS A 43 -4.08 -23.04 37.42
C HIS A 43 -3.12 -22.04 36.76
N LEU A 44 -1.95 -21.81 37.37
CA LEU A 44 -0.91 -20.95 36.81
C LEU A 44 -0.37 -21.49 35.48
N ARG A 45 -0.14 -22.81 35.35
CA ARG A 45 0.27 -23.44 34.09
C ARG A 45 -0.78 -23.28 32.99
N LEU A 46 -2.05 -23.50 33.31
CA LEU A 46 -3.15 -23.30 32.36
C LEU A 46 -3.27 -21.84 31.95
N SER A 47 -3.15 -20.91 32.90
CA SER A 47 -3.17 -19.47 32.63
C SER A 47 -1.99 -19.06 31.73
N GLN A 48 -0.79 -19.56 32.00
CA GLN A 48 0.39 -19.33 31.17
C GLN A 48 0.24 -19.90 29.76
N GLY A 49 -0.32 -21.11 29.62
CA GLY A 49 -0.61 -21.69 28.31
C GLY A 49 -1.61 -20.85 27.52
N LYS A 50 -2.66 -20.34 28.18
CA LYS A 50 -3.64 -19.43 27.55
C LYS A 50 -2.99 -18.13 27.10
N THR A 51 -2.18 -17.49 27.95
CA THR A 51 -1.52 -16.23 27.60
C THR A 51 -0.54 -16.40 26.45
N HIS A 52 0.20 -17.52 26.41
CA HIS A 52 1.09 -17.85 25.28
C HIS A 52 0.28 -18.05 23.99
N GLY A 53 -0.80 -18.83 24.04
CA GLY A 53 -1.68 -19.02 22.88
C GLY A 53 -2.29 -17.70 22.37
N THR A 54 -2.72 -16.80 23.25
CA THR A 54 -3.22 -15.48 22.84
C THR A 54 -2.13 -14.63 22.20
N LEU A 55 -0.89 -14.72 22.71
CA LEU A 55 0.24 -13.95 22.22
C LEU A 55 0.65 -14.43 20.82
N ASP A 56 0.65 -15.74 20.58
CA ASP A 56 0.94 -16.32 19.27
C ASP A 56 -0.14 -15.96 18.24
N ALA A 57 -1.43 -15.93 18.63
CA ALA A 57 -2.50 -15.46 17.77
C ALA A 57 -2.35 -13.97 17.40
N ILE A 58 -1.97 -13.12 18.35
CA ILE A 58 -1.69 -11.70 18.09
C ILE A 58 -0.50 -11.54 17.15
N ARG A 59 0.57 -12.31 17.34
CA ARG A 59 1.73 -12.30 16.44
C ARG A 59 1.35 -12.72 15.02
N GLY A 60 0.52 -13.75 14.87
CA GLY A 60 0.01 -14.19 13.57
C GLY A 60 -0.76 -13.06 12.87
N ARG A 61 -1.73 -12.47 13.56
CA ARG A 61 -2.52 -11.35 13.00
C ARG A 61 -1.68 -10.12 12.67
N LEU A 62 -0.61 -9.86 13.44
CA LEU A 62 0.32 -8.77 13.17
C LEU A 62 1.17 -9.05 11.92
N ALA A 63 1.53 -10.31 11.66
CA ALA A 63 2.21 -10.70 10.43
C ALA A 63 1.31 -10.53 9.20
N GLU A 64 0.05 -10.96 9.28
CA GLU A 64 -0.96 -10.76 8.23
C GLU A 64 -1.14 -9.28 7.91
N LEU A 65 -1.38 -8.44 8.93
CA LEU A 65 -1.53 -6.99 8.73
C LEU A 65 -0.29 -6.34 8.12
N ARG A 66 0.91 -6.80 8.47
CA ARG A 66 2.15 -6.31 7.84
C ARG A 66 2.23 -6.70 6.38
N GLU A 67 1.83 -7.91 6.02
CA GLU A 67 1.81 -8.38 4.64
C GLU A 67 0.77 -7.63 3.79
N ASP A 68 -0.42 -7.41 4.34
CA ASP A 68 -1.47 -6.65 3.66
C ASP A 68 -1.03 -5.19 3.45
N LEU A 69 -0.41 -4.57 4.46
CA LEU A 69 0.11 -3.22 4.37
C LEU A 69 1.22 -3.09 3.32
N THR A 70 2.14 -4.06 3.23
CA THR A 70 3.19 -4.02 2.20
C THR A 70 2.62 -4.18 0.80
N LYS A 71 1.63 -5.06 0.61
CA LYS A 71 0.91 -5.19 -0.67
C LYS A 71 0.17 -3.91 -1.05
N GLU A 72 -0.56 -3.31 -0.11
CA GLU A 72 -1.27 -2.05 -0.35
C GLU A 72 -0.30 -0.92 -0.71
N HIS A 73 0.82 -0.79 0.02
CA HIS A 73 1.83 0.21 -0.32
C HIS A 73 2.46 -0.01 -1.69
N GLN A 74 2.76 -1.25 -2.06
CA GLN A 74 3.38 -1.56 -3.35
C GLN A 74 2.42 -1.25 -4.50
N THR A 75 1.18 -1.73 -4.42
CA THR A 75 0.14 -1.45 -5.42
C THR A 75 -0.13 0.05 -5.57
N ARG A 76 -0.21 0.78 -4.45
CA ARG A 76 -0.38 2.25 -4.48
C ARG A 76 0.84 2.96 -5.07
N LYS A 77 2.05 2.51 -4.75
CA LYS A 77 3.29 3.06 -5.30
C LYS A 77 3.35 2.86 -6.82
N GLU A 78 3.02 1.67 -7.30
CA GLU A 78 2.95 1.35 -8.74
C GLU A 78 1.92 2.23 -9.45
N SER A 79 0.70 2.31 -8.93
CA SER A 79 -0.36 3.16 -9.50
C SER A 79 0.05 4.64 -9.56
N LEU A 80 0.67 5.18 -8.50
CA LEU A 80 1.17 6.55 -8.51
C LEU A 80 2.31 6.74 -9.52
N SER A 81 3.22 5.77 -9.64
CA SER A 81 4.32 5.84 -10.60
C SER A 81 3.82 5.85 -12.06
N GLU A 82 2.81 5.02 -12.38
CA GLU A 82 2.18 5.01 -13.69
C GLU A 82 1.46 6.33 -13.97
N ARG A 83 0.76 6.88 -12.96
CA ARG A 83 0.07 8.16 -13.09
C ARG A 83 1.04 9.32 -13.33
N ILE A 84 2.18 9.32 -12.64
CA ILE A 84 3.25 10.31 -12.83
C ILE A 84 3.80 10.19 -14.25
N ALA A 85 4.18 8.99 -14.70
CA ALA A 85 4.71 8.78 -16.04
C ALA A 85 3.71 9.19 -17.15
N TRP A 86 2.42 8.96 -16.94
CA TRP A 86 1.38 9.43 -17.85
C TRP A 86 1.28 10.96 -17.89
N LEU A 87 1.29 11.61 -16.72
CA LEU A 87 1.24 13.07 -16.61
C LEU A 87 2.49 13.72 -17.23
N GLU A 88 3.67 13.17 -16.99
CA GLU A 88 4.92 13.64 -17.60
C GLU A 88 4.87 13.56 -19.12
N ARG A 89 4.34 12.44 -19.68
CA ARG A 89 4.13 12.31 -21.12
C ARG A 89 3.15 13.37 -21.65
N GLU A 90 2.02 13.56 -20.98
CA GLU A 90 1.00 14.53 -21.40
C GLU A 90 1.53 15.97 -21.35
N VAL A 91 2.23 16.34 -20.28
CA VAL A 91 2.88 17.65 -20.15
C VAL A 91 3.95 17.83 -21.22
N GLY A 92 4.78 16.81 -21.46
CA GLY A 92 5.77 16.82 -22.52
C GLY A 92 5.14 16.99 -23.91
N SER A 93 4.04 16.29 -24.21
CA SER A 93 3.29 16.46 -25.45
C SER A 93 2.72 17.88 -25.60
N ARG A 94 2.18 18.45 -24.52
CA ARG A 94 1.67 19.83 -24.55
C ARG A 94 2.77 20.86 -24.70
N GLN A 95 3.88 20.70 -24.00
CA GLN A 95 5.06 21.55 -24.17
C GLN A 95 5.60 21.45 -25.59
N HIS A 96 5.64 20.25 -26.17
CA HIS A 96 6.04 20.08 -27.55
C HIS A 96 5.10 20.84 -28.50
N LEU A 97 3.78 20.69 -28.34
CA LEU A 97 2.79 21.44 -29.13
C LEU A 97 2.93 22.96 -28.96
N LEU A 98 3.24 23.45 -27.76
CA LEU A 98 3.49 24.88 -27.51
C LEU A 98 4.83 25.36 -28.09
N SER A 99 5.83 24.47 -28.17
CA SER A 99 7.14 24.78 -28.76
C SER A 99 7.15 24.72 -30.28
N CYS A 100 6.15 24.07 -30.90
CA CYS A 100 5.97 24.06 -32.34
C CYS A 100 5.50 25.45 -32.79
N HIS A 101 6.45 26.29 -33.15
CA HIS A 101 6.18 27.54 -33.85
C HIS A 101 6.32 27.30 -35.35
N PHE A 102 5.22 27.51 -36.08
CA PHE A 102 5.29 27.63 -37.53
C PHE A 102 5.72 29.05 -37.87
N THR A 103 6.69 29.17 -38.75
CA THR A 103 7.02 30.44 -39.40
C THR A 103 5.84 30.93 -40.23
N GLU A 104 5.76 32.23 -40.48
CA GLU A 104 4.69 32.82 -41.30
C GLU A 104 4.60 32.15 -42.68
N GLN A 105 5.75 31.83 -43.26
CA GLN A 105 5.84 31.17 -44.56
C GLN A 105 5.27 29.75 -44.53
N GLU A 106 5.57 28.97 -43.49
CA GLU A 106 5.00 27.62 -43.34
C GLU A 106 3.49 27.65 -43.16
N ILE A 107 2.95 28.66 -42.44
CA ILE A 107 1.49 28.83 -42.28
C ILE A 107 0.83 29.13 -43.63
N GLU A 108 1.43 30.01 -44.43
CA GLU A 108 0.87 30.40 -45.73
C GLU A 108 0.95 29.24 -46.75
N GLU A 109 2.05 28.50 -46.76
CA GLU A 109 2.17 27.25 -47.52
C GLU A 109 1.10 26.22 -47.12
N LEU A 110 0.84 26.08 -45.82
CA LEU A 110 -0.22 25.21 -45.31
C LEU A 110 -1.61 25.66 -45.76
N LYS A 111 -1.90 26.97 -45.73
CA LYS A 111 -3.16 27.54 -46.22
C LYS A 111 -3.35 27.21 -47.69
N VAL A 112 -2.36 27.50 -48.53
CA VAL A 112 -2.41 27.23 -49.98
C VAL A 112 -2.64 25.73 -50.22
N TYR A 113 -1.94 24.87 -49.48
CA TYR A 113 -2.10 23.43 -49.58
C TYR A 113 -3.52 22.95 -49.20
N VAL A 114 -4.08 23.46 -48.09
CA VAL A 114 -5.44 23.12 -47.64
C VAL A 114 -6.51 23.67 -48.57
N ILE A 115 -6.31 24.86 -49.14
CA ILE A 115 -7.22 25.45 -50.14
C ILE A 115 -7.26 24.61 -51.40
N ASN A 116 -6.10 24.15 -51.87
CA ASN A 116 -5.97 23.40 -53.11
C ASN A 116 -6.32 21.91 -52.97
N ASN A 117 -6.51 21.39 -51.75
CA ASN A 117 -6.83 20.00 -51.50
C ASN A 117 -8.26 19.83 -50.94
N PRO A 118 -9.26 19.52 -51.79
CA PRO A 118 -10.67 19.43 -51.37
C PRO A 118 -10.93 18.30 -50.38
N TYR A 119 -10.12 17.23 -50.40
CA TYR A 119 -10.23 16.12 -49.47
C TYR A 119 -9.81 16.54 -48.05
N LEU A 120 -8.65 17.21 -47.92
CA LEU A 120 -8.20 17.74 -46.64
C LEU A 120 -9.15 18.80 -46.07
N ARG A 121 -9.68 19.69 -46.93
CA ARG A 121 -10.66 20.68 -46.52
C ARG A 121 -11.94 20.04 -45.97
N SER A 122 -12.43 18.99 -46.62
CA SER A 122 -13.61 18.22 -46.16
C SER A 122 -13.34 17.49 -44.85
N LEU A 123 -12.16 16.87 -44.70
CA LEU A 123 -11.76 16.20 -43.48
C LEU A 123 -11.63 17.17 -42.29
N LEU A 124 -10.98 18.31 -42.50
CA LEU A 124 -10.81 19.33 -41.46
C LEU A 124 -12.16 19.97 -41.10
N SER A 125 -13.04 20.21 -42.07
CA SER A 125 -14.40 20.68 -41.82
C SER A 125 -15.19 19.71 -40.93
N LEU A 126 -15.03 18.40 -41.14
CA LEU A 126 -15.73 17.37 -40.37
C LEU A 126 -15.14 17.17 -38.96
N ARG A 127 -13.81 17.18 -38.84
CA ARG A 127 -13.10 16.86 -37.58
C ARG A 127 -12.91 18.07 -36.68
N ASN A 128 -12.61 19.23 -37.26
CA ASN A 128 -12.32 20.45 -36.51
C ASN A 128 -12.53 21.70 -37.38
N ALA A 129 -13.81 22.06 -37.59
CA ALA A 129 -14.20 23.23 -38.38
C ALA A 129 -13.60 24.54 -37.85
N ARG A 130 -13.38 24.64 -36.54
CA ARG A 130 -12.74 25.81 -35.92
C ARG A 130 -11.31 25.97 -36.41
N LEU A 131 -10.51 24.90 -36.36
CA LEU A 131 -9.12 24.94 -36.87
C LEU A 131 -9.06 25.34 -38.35
N LEU A 132 -9.99 24.82 -39.17
CA LEU A 132 -10.08 25.20 -40.58
C LEU A 132 -10.38 26.70 -40.75
N GLN A 133 -11.34 27.24 -39.99
CA GLN A 133 -11.62 28.67 -39.98
C GLN A 133 -10.41 29.47 -39.50
N THR A 134 -9.82 29.13 -38.36
CA THR A 134 -8.67 29.86 -37.82
C THR A 134 -7.49 29.87 -38.78
N LEU A 135 -7.24 28.76 -39.49
CA LEU A 135 -6.18 28.66 -40.49
C LEU A 135 -6.47 29.54 -41.70
N LEU A 136 -7.71 29.55 -42.21
CA LEU A 136 -8.10 30.34 -43.37
C LEU A 136 -8.21 31.84 -43.06
N ASP A 137 -8.65 32.19 -41.85
CA ASP A 137 -8.86 33.55 -41.37
C ASP A 137 -7.60 34.14 -40.70
N TYR A 138 -6.51 33.36 -40.59
CA TYR A 138 -5.27 33.78 -39.92
C TYR A 138 -4.70 35.02 -40.61
N SER A 139 -5.01 36.18 -40.03
CA SER A 139 -4.58 37.51 -40.45
C SER A 139 -3.66 38.04 -39.36
N ILE A 140 -2.45 38.43 -39.74
CA ILE A 140 -1.38 38.81 -38.80
C ILE A 140 -1.84 40.03 -38.00
N LEU A 141 -1.93 39.90 -36.66
CA LEU A 141 -1.79 41.05 -35.78
C LEU A 141 -0.29 41.33 -35.67
N PRO A 142 0.19 42.56 -35.92
CA PRO A 142 1.60 42.86 -35.76
C PRO A 142 1.98 42.54 -34.31
N GLN A 143 3.03 41.74 -34.15
CA GLN A 143 3.75 41.62 -32.89
C GLN A 143 4.21 43.04 -32.55
N GLU A 144 3.65 43.64 -31.51
CA GLU A 144 4.29 44.81 -30.90
C GLU A 144 5.61 44.30 -30.32
N ASP A 145 6.66 44.43 -31.11
CA ASP A 145 8.03 44.39 -30.63
C ASP A 145 8.11 45.41 -29.51
N GLY A 146 8.31 44.92 -28.28
CA GLY A 146 8.57 45.78 -27.13
C GLY A 146 9.76 46.67 -27.44
N GLU A 147 9.46 47.93 -27.74
CA GLU A 147 10.42 49.01 -27.91
C GLU A 147 11.33 49.01 -26.68
N SER A 148 12.57 48.60 -26.91
CA SER A 148 13.67 48.77 -26.00
C SER A 148 13.95 50.27 -25.87
N THR A 149 13.30 50.95 -24.94
CA THR A 149 13.76 52.27 -24.50
C THR A 149 14.92 52.07 -23.53
N THR A 150 16.12 51.93 -24.09
CA THR A 150 17.35 52.37 -23.44
C THR A 150 17.24 53.87 -23.19
N GLY A 151 16.91 54.25 -21.96
CA GLY A 151 16.96 55.64 -21.48
C GLY A 151 18.08 55.79 -20.46
N HIS A 152 19.23 56.26 -20.94
CA HIS A 152 20.22 56.97 -20.15
C HIS A 152 19.59 58.25 -19.59
N GLU A 153 19.81 58.54 -18.31
CA GLU A 153 19.90 59.88 -17.69
C GLU A 153 20.50 59.62 -16.29
N GLU A 154 21.82 59.78 -16.16
CA GLU A 154 22.51 60.92 -15.52
C GLU A 154 22.29 61.03 -14.00
#